data_AF-R9M118-F1
#
_entry.id   AF-R9M118-F1
#
_cell.length_a   1.000
_cell.length_b   1.000
_cell.length_c   1.000
_cell.angle_alpha   90.00
_cell.angle_beta   90.00
_cell.angle_gamma   90.00
#
_symmetry.space_group_name_H-M   'P 1'
#
loop_
_entity.id
_entity.type
_entity.pdbx_description
1 polymer ?
#
loop_
_entity_poly.entity_id
_entity_poly.type
_entity_poly.pdbx_seq_one_letter_code
_entity_poly.pdbx_strand_id
1 'polypeptide(L)'
;MYGKGAARKGGKTQYTTIKVRLEPTAEQAELFEKTFGCCRYIWNQMLADQQRFYAETDAHFIPTPAKYKKEAPFLKEVDNQALIQEHNKLSQAFRVFFKNPESFGYPHFKRKKNDRDSFTACNHVFESGPTIYLTKNGIRMTKAGIVRARFHRRPQNGWDLKRITVEKTRAGKYYCCILYAYAAEEPEPVVPAPETTVGLNYSVSHFYAADDGSTADPPRWMKQS
;
A
#
# COMPACT_ATOMS: atom_id res chain seq x y z
N MET A 1 30.63 5.90 3.31
CA MET A 1 30.36 6.77 4.47
C MET A 1 28.89 7.17 4.46
N TYR A 2 27.97 6.26 4.81
CA TYR A 2 26.56 6.61 4.98
C TYR A 2 26.37 7.05 6.43
N GLY A 3 26.37 8.38 6.63
CA GLY A 3 26.11 8.98 7.93
C GLY A 3 24.73 8.57 8.41
N LYS A 4 24.67 8.03 9.63
CA LYS A 4 23.46 7.97 10.44
C LYS A 4 22.86 9.37 10.47
N GLY A 5 21.76 9.58 9.74
CA GLY A 5 20.96 10.80 9.86
C GLY A 5 20.53 10.92 11.31
N ALA A 6 20.97 11.99 11.98
CA ALA A 6 20.57 12.33 13.33
C ALA A 6 19.05 12.31 13.43
N ALA A 7 18.51 11.53 14.37
CA ALA A 7 17.11 11.57 14.71
C ALA A 7 16.78 12.98 15.20
N ARG A 8 16.16 13.80 14.36
CA ARG A 8 15.53 15.06 14.78
C ARG A 8 14.46 14.71 15.80
N LYS A 9 14.73 15.00 17.07
CA LYS A 9 13.79 14.89 18.17
C LYS A 9 12.61 15.85 17.92
N GLY A 10 11.39 15.33 17.87
CA GLY A 10 10.16 16.12 18.10
C GLY A 10 9.06 16.09 17.03
N GLY A 11 9.32 15.66 15.79
CA GLY A 11 8.32 15.68 14.72
C GLY A 11 7.38 14.47 14.72
N LYS A 12 6.07 14.68 14.47
CA LYS A 12 5.13 13.57 14.21
C LYS A 12 5.54 12.87 12.91
N THR A 13 5.56 11.53 12.94
CA THR A 13 5.81 10.74 11.73
C THR A 13 4.58 10.83 10.83
N GLN A 14 4.76 11.39 9.63
CA GLN A 14 3.76 11.40 8.58
C GLN A 14 4.10 10.39 7.49
N TYR A 15 3.08 9.95 6.76
CA TYR A 15 3.22 9.02 5.65
C TYR A 15 2.71 9.65 4.36
N THR A 16 3.41 9.39 3.26
CA THR A 16 3.00 9.83 1.93
C THR A 16 3.32 8.76 0.90
N THR A 17 2.61 8.76 -0.22
CA THR A 17 2.75 7.75 -1.26
C THR A 17 3.03 8.40 -2.60
N ILE A 18 4.05 7.91 -3.30
CA ILE A 18 4.29 8.26 -4.70
C ILE A 18 3.90 7.05 -5.56
N LYS A 19 2.98 7.28 -6.51
CA LYS A 19 2.57 6.25 -7.48
C LYS A 19 3.29 6.43 -8.81
N VAL A 20 4.03 5.43 -9.25
CA VAL A 20 4.81 5.49 -10.49
C VAL A 20 4.42 4.39 -11.47
N ARG A 21 4.60 4.68 -12.76
CA ARG A 21 4.39 3.72 -13.85
C ARG A 21 5.59 2.78 -13.92
N LEU A 22 5.35 1.47 -13.92
CA LEU A 22 6.40 0.47 -14.16
C LEU A 22 6.40 0.02 -15.63
N GLU A 23 7.60 -0.27 -16.13
CA GLU A 23 7.87 -0.84 -17.46
C GLU A 23 8.72 -2.11 -17.28
N PRO A 24 8.12 -3.21 -16.76
CA PRO A 24 8.86 -4.45 -16.56
C PRO A 24 9.25 -5.10 -17.89
N THR A 25 10.36 -5.84 -17.89
CA THR A 25 10.69 -6.80 -18.96
C THR A 25 9.67 -7.95 -18.96
N ALA A 26 9.68 -8.79 -20.00
CA ALA A 26 8.81 -9.96 -20.08
C ALA A 26 9.00 -10.90 -18.86
N GLU A 27 10.25 -11.18 -18.49
CA GLU A 27 10.59 -12.01 -17.33
C GLU A 27 10.11 -11.39 -16.00
N GLN A 28 10.26 -10.07 -15.84
CA GLN A 28 9.77 -9.36 -14.66
C GLN A 28 8.24 -9.37 -14.57
N ALA A 29 7.56 -9.22 -15.71
CA ALA A 29 6.11 -9.30 -15.78
C ALA A 29 5.60 -10.70 -15.43
N GLU A 30 6.26 -11.76 -15.94
CA GLU A 30 5.94 -13.14 -15.56
C GLU A 30 6.13 -13.38 -14.05
N LEU A 31 7.24 -12.88 -13.48
CA LEU A 31 7.46 -12.95 -12.03
C LEU A 31 6.36 -12.23 -11.24
N PHE A 32 5.87 -11.08 -11.72
CA PHE A 32 4.76 -10.37 -11.08
C PHE A 32 3.46 -11.19 -11.14
N GLU A 33 3.14 -11.79 -12.28
CA GLU A 33 1.98 -12.68 -12.42
C GLU A 33 2.05 -13.88 -11.47
N LYS A 34 3.22 -14.53 -11.39
CA LYS A 34 3.48 -15.60 -10.41
C LYS A 34 3.29 -15.11 -8.98
N THR A 35 3.80 -13.90 -8.68
CA THR A 35 3.67 -13.29 -7.35
C THR A 35 2.21 -13.01 -6.99
N PHE A 36 1.40 -12.48 -7.91
CA PHE A 36 -0.04 -12.27 -7.70
C PHE A 36 -0.76 -13.60 -7.45
N GLY A 37 -0.43 -14.63 -8.25
CA GLY A 37 -0.95 -15.99 -8.07
C GLY A 37 -0.61 -16.56 -6.69
N CYS A 38 0.65 -16.45 -6.27
CA CYS A 38 1.11 -16.91 -4.95
C CYS A 38 0.42 -16.17 -3.81
N CYS A 39 0.23 -14.85 -3.94
CA CYS A 39 -0.48 -14.04 -2.94
C CYS A 39 -1.94 -14.47 -2.79
N ARG A 40 -2.64 -14.71 -3.92
CA ARG A 40 -4.01 -15.25 -3.90
C ARG A 40 -4.06 -16.65 -3.30
N TYR A 41 -3.13 -17.53 -3.68
CA TYR A 41 -3.05 -18.89 -3.17
C TYR A 41 -2.84 -18.91 -1.65
N ILE A 42 -1.83 -18.21 -1.14
CA ILE A 42 -1.50 -18.26 0.28
C ILE A 42 -2.61 -17.66 1.15
N TRP A 43 -3.25 -16.57 0.70
CA TRP A 43 -4.41 -16.00 1.37
C TRP A 43 -5.52 -17.03 1.53
N ASN A 44 -5.88 -17.71 0.43
CA ASN A 44 -6.96 -18.68 0.44
C ASN A 44 -6.63 -19.90 1.30
N GLN A 45 -5.38 -20.40 1.26
CA GLN A 45 -4.97 -21.52 2.12
C GLN A 45 -5.01 -21.14 3.60
N MET A 46 -4.46 -19.98 3.97
CA MET A 46 -4.48 -19.50 5.36
C MET A 46 -5.90 -19.27 5.88
N LEU A 47 -6.79 -18.71 5.05
CA LEU A 47 -8.19 -18.50 5.40
C LEU A 47 -8.93 -19.83 5.58
N ALA A 48 -8.72 -20.80 4.68
CA ALA A 48 -9.33 -22.12 4.78
C ALA A 48 -8.88 -22.87 6.03
N ASP A 49 -7.58 -22.85 6.34
CA ASP A 49 -7.03 -23.49 7.54
C ASP A 49 -7.55 -22.83 8.81
N GLN A 50 -7.60 -21.49 8.84
CA GLN A 50 -8.16 -20.78 9.98
C GLN A 50 -9.65 -21.10 10.19
N GLN A 51 -10.44 -21.21 9.12
CA GLN A 51 -11.86 -21.58 9.20
C GLN A 51 -12.05 -22.99 9.77
N ARG A 52 -11.26 -23.97 9.31
CA ARG A 52 -11.30 -25.35 9.82
C ARG A 52 -10.89 -25.41 11.28
N PHE A 53 -9.76 -24.80 11.62
CA PHE A 53 -9.25 -24.78 12.98
C PHE A 53 -10.24 -24.14 13.95
N TYR A 54 -10.87 -23.03 13.55
CA TYR A 54 -11.90 -22.39 14.36
C TYR A 54 -13.13 -23.28 14.54
N ALA A 55 -13.60 -23.96 13.48
CA ALA A 55 -14.75 -24.87 13.58
C ALA A 55 -14.50 -26.07 14.50
N GLU A 56 -13.24 -26.52 14.61
CA GLU A 56 -12.85 -27.68 15.43
C GLU A 56 -12.51 -27.32 16.89
N THR A 57 -11.95 -26.12 17.13
CA THR A 57 -11.35 -25.75 18.42
C THR A 57 -11.96 -24.52 19.09
N ASP A 58 -12.82 -23.78 18.36
CA ASP A 58 -13.32 -22.45 18.75
C ASP A 58 -12.21 -21.42 19.07
N ALA A 59 -10.98 -21.69 18.61
CA ALA A 59 -9.83 -20.82 18.79
C ALA A 59 -9.42 -20.14 17.47
N HIS A 60 -9.04 -18.86 17.55
CA HIS A 60 -8.55 -18.12 16.38
C HIS A 60 -7.05 -18.30 16.18
N PHE A 61 -6.66 -18.89 15.06
CA PHE A 61 -5.26 -19.03 14.66
C PHE A 61 -5.10 -18.97 13.15
N ILE A 62 -4.08 -18.24 12.68
CA ILE A 62 -3.72 -18.15 11.26
C ILE A 62 -2.31 -18.75 11.09
N PRO A 63 -2.14 -19.83 10.31
CA PRO A 63 -0.82 -20.39 10.10
C PRO A 63 0.08 -19.46 9.29
N THR A 64 1.37 -19.41 9.63
CA THR A 64 2.34 -18.58 8.89
C THR A 64 2.61 -19.14 7.49
N PRO A 65 3.03 -18.30 6.52
CA PRO A 65 3.31 -18.74 5.15
C PRO A 65 4.36 -19.86 5.03
N ALA A 66 5.23 -20.03 6.04
CA ALA A 66 6.27 -21.06 6.04
C ALA A 66 5.71 -22.48 6.00
N LYS A 67 4.54 -22.72 6.62
CA LYS A 67 3.84 -24.02 6.65
C LYS A 67 3.65 -24.58 5.24
N TYR A 68 3.22 -23.72 4.31
CA TYR A 68 2.78 -24.13 2.97
C TYR A 68 3.93 -24.33 1.97
N LYS A 69 5.15 -23.89 2.29
CA LYS A 69 6.28 -23.94 1.34
C LYS A 69 6.80 -25.35 1.04
N LYS A 70 6.45 -26.34 1.87
CA LYS A 70 6.79 -27.75 1.62
C LYS A 70 5.88 -28.34 0.55
N GLU A 71 4.57 -28.13 0.68
CA GLU A 71 3.54 -28.66 -0.21
C GLU A 71 3.38 -27.85 -1.50
N ALA A 72 3.70 -26.55 -1.45
CA ALA A 72 3.67 -25.64 -2.59
C ALA A 72 5.06 -25.01 -2.83
N PRO A 73 6.00 -25.73 -3.49
CA PRO A 73 7.36 -25.24 -3.72
C PRO A 73 7.44 -23.95 -4.54
N PHE A 74 6.47 -23.69 -5.42
CA PHE A 74 6.38 -22.47 -6.24
C PHE A 74 6.33 -21.18 -5.40
N LEU A 75 5.92 -21.27 -4.13
CA LEU A 75 5.97 -20.14 -3.18
C LEU A 75 7.40 -19.67 -2.88
N LYS A 76 8.43 -20.47 -3.18
CA LYS A 76 9.84 -20.11 -3.00
C LYS A 76 10.40 -19.28 -4.17
N GLU A 77 9.72 -19.28 -5.31
CA GLU A 77 10.13 -18.53 -6.51
C GLU A 77 9.95 -17.01 -6.32
N VAL A 78 8.94 -16.62 -5.54
CA VAL A 78 8.53 -15.22 -5.35
C VAL A 78 9.19 -14.58 -4.13
N ASP A 79 9.01 -13.26 -4.00
CA ASP A 79 9.52 -12.54 -2.82
C ASP A 79 8.79 -12.99 -1.55
N ASN A 80 9.55 -13.47 -0.55
CA ASN A 80 9.01 -13.89 0.74
C ASN A 80 8.28 -12.75 1.45
N GLN A 81 8.68 -11.50 1.24
CA GLN A 81 7.99 -10.34 1.80
C GLN A 81 6.56 -10.25 1.28
N ALA A 82 6.29 -10.59 0.02
CA ALA A 82 4.93 -10.60 -0.51
C ALA A 82 4.03 -11.59 0.26
N LEU A 83 4.53 -12.79 0.54
CA LEU A 83 3.78 -13.80 1.29
C LEU A 83 3.54 -13.39 2.74
N ILE A 84 4.55 -12.82 3.41
CA ILE A 84 4.41 -12.31 4.78
C ILE A 84 3.40 -11.17 4.83
N GLN A 85 3.39 -10.27 3.84
CA GLN A 85 2.42 -9.18 3.80
C GLN A 85 0.99 -9.70 3.58
N GLU A 86 0.77 -10.79 2.85
CA GLU A 86 -0.56 -11.40 2.74
C GLU A 86 -1.04 -11.99 4.06
N HIS A 87 -0.15 -12.63 4.83
CA HIS A 87 -0.45 -13.06 6.20
C HIS A 87 -0.85 -11.86 7.07
N ASN A 88 -0.04 -10.80 7.08
CA ASN A 88 -0.31 -9.61 7.89
C ASN A 88 -1.62 -8.92 7.50
N LYS A 89 -1.97 -8.88 6.20
CA LYS A 89 -3.26 -8.37 5.73
C LYS A 89 -4.41 -9.22 6.26
N LEU A 90 -4.28 -10.55 6.26
CA LEU A 90 -5.33 -11.44 6.76
C LEU A 90 -5.49 -11.29 8.28
N SER A 91 -4.39 -11.30 9.04
CA SER A 91 -4.41 -11.04 10.48
C SER A 91 -5.02 -9.69 10.81
N GLN A 92 -4.69 -8.65 10.02
CA GLN A 92 -5.28 -7.33 10.17
C GLN A 92 -6.79 -7.33 9.89
N ALA A 93 -7.23 -8.04 8.84
CA ALA A 93 -8.64 -8.16 8.48
C ALA A 93 -9.46 -8.80 9.62
N PHE A 94 -8.95 -9.89 10.20
CA PHE A 94 -9.57 -10.49 11.39
C PHE A 94 -9.56 -9.56 12.60
N ARG A 95 -8.44 -8.86 12.85
CA ARG A 95 -8.34 -7.92 13.97
C ARG A 95 -9.38 -6.80 13.90
N VAL A 96 -9.65 -6.26 12.70
CA VAL A 96 -10.68 -5.21 12.54
C VAL A 96 -12.09 -5.79 12.56
N PHE A 97 -12.29 -6.99 12.01
CA PHE A 97 -13.53 -7.75 12.11
C PHE A 97 -13.94 -7.96 13.57
N PHE A 98 -13.04 -8.51 14.40
CA PHE A 98 -13.33 -8.74 15.82
C PHE A 98 -13.50 -7.45 16.62
N LYS A 99 -12.80 -6.37 16.26
CA LYS A 99 -12.93 -5.08 16.95
C LYS A 99 -14.24 -4.38 16.63
N ASN A 100 -14.74 -4.49 15.41
CA ASN A 100 -15.94 -3.79 14.96
C ASN A 100 -16.69 -4.61 13.89
N PRO A 101 -17.40 -5.68 14.32
CA PRO A 101 -18.02 -6.65 13.41
C PRO A 101 -19.20 -6.08 12.63
N GLU A 102 -19.83 -5.01 13.11
CA GLU A 102 -20.93 -4.34 12.40
C GLU A 102 -20.44 -3.57 11.16
N SER A 103 -19.23 -3.03 11.23
CA SER A 103 -18.63 -2.24 10.15
C SER A 103 -17.75 -3.06 9.21
N PHE A 104 -17.11 -4.12 9.72
CA PHE A 104 -16.21 -4.96 8.95
C PHE A 104 -16.75 -6.38 8.87
N GLY A 105 -16.96 -6.87 7.65
CA GLY A 105 -17.36 -8.25 7.41
C GLY A 105 -16.21 -9.25 7.54
N TYR A 106 -16.57 -10.54 7.59
CA TYR A 106 -15.62 -11.64 7.65
C TYR A 106 -14.72 -11.69 6.40
N PRO A 107 -13.41 -11.99 6.51
CA PRO A 107 -12.52 -12.09 5.35
C PRO A 107 -12.99 -13.13 4.32
N HIS A 108 -13.05 -12.75 3.04
CA HIS A 108 -13.47 -13.64 1.96
C HIS A 108 -12.29 -14.22 1.16
N PHE A 109 -12.54 -15.34 0.48
CA PHE A 109 -11.60 -15.94 -0.47
C PHE A 109 -11.37 -15.03 -1.67
N LYS A 110 -10.09 -14.91 -2.08
CA LYS A 110 -9.67 -14.18 -3.27
C LYS A 110 -9.91 -15.01 -4.53
N ARG A 111 -10.45 -14.37 -5.57
CA ARG A 111 -10.76 -14.91 -6.89
C ARG A 111 -10.05 -14.09 -7.97
N LYS A 112 -9.44 -14.78 -8.94
CA LYS A 112 -8.70 -14.15 -10.05
C LYS A 112 -9.51 -13.10 -10.82
N LYS A 113 -10.82 -13.33 -11.02
CA LYS A 113 -11.68 -12.46 -11.84
C LYS A 113 -12.00 -11.11 -11.17
N ASN A 114 -12.15 -11.11 -9.85
CA ASN A 114 -12.71 -9.97 -9.12
C ASN A 114 -11.68 -9.23 -8.26
N ASP A 115 -10.64 -9.93 -7.80
CA ASP A 115 -9.61 -9.34 -6.96
C ASP A 115 -8.58 -8.55 -7.75
N ARG A 116 -7.91 -7.63 -7.05
CA ARG A 116 -6.82 -6.84 -7.60
C ARG A 116 -5.56 -7.68 -7.68
N ASP A 117 -4.96 -7.74 -8.86
CA ASP A 117 -3.62 -8.28 -9.04
C ASP A 117 -2.59 -7.29 -8.46
N SER A 118 -2.24 -7.53 -7.20
CA SER A 118 -1.30 -6.70 -6.45
C SER A 118 -0.50 -7.52 -5.44
N PHE A 119 0.72 -7.07 -5.14
CA PHE A 119 1.49 -7.57 -4.02
C PHE A 119 2.20 -6.41 -3.30
N THR A 120 2.47 -6.59 -2.01
CA THR A 120 3.16 -5.59 -1.18
C THR A 120 4.46 -6.18 -0.66
N ALA A 121 5.56 -5.44 -0.73
CA ALA A 121 6.84 -5.84 -0.15
C ALA A 121 7.37 -4.73 0.76
N CYS A 122 7.75 -5.09 1.99
CA CYS A 122 8.37 -4.16 2.92
C CYS A 122 9.86 -4.00 2.61
N ASN A 123 10.34 -2.78 2.81
CA ASN A 123 11.76 -2.47 2.73
C ASN A 123 12.42 -2.83 4.06
N HIS A 124 13.55 -3.54 3.97
CA HIS A 124 14.38 -3.88 5.11
C HIS A 124 15.78 -3.34 4.83
N VAL A 125 16.37 -2.68 5.83
CA VAL A 125 17.72 -2.12 5.72
C VAL A 125 18.68 -3.04 6.44
N PHE A 126 19.56 -3.68 5.68
CA PHE A 126 20.64 -4.51 6.20
C PHE A 126 21.98 -3.76 6.09
N GLU A 127 23.05 -4.31 6.68
CA GLU A 127 24.41 -3.77 6.53
C GLU A 127 24.86 -3.71 5.06
N SER A 128 24.43 -4.67 4.25
CA SER A 128 24.66 -4.73 2.80
C SER A 128 23.80 -3.74 2.00
N GLY A 129 22.88 -3.03 2.65
CA GLY A 129 22.01 -2.03 2.05
C GLY A 129 20.52 -2.39 2.12
N PRO A 130 19.65 -1.48 1.62
CA PRO A 130 18.21 -1.69 1.60
C PRO A 130 17.80 -2.74 0.56
N THR A 131 16.79 -3.56 0.88
CA THR A 131 16.21 -4.53 -0.06
C THR A 131 15.50 -3.84 -1.22
N ILE A 132 14.94 -2.66 -0.97
CA ILE A 132 14.19 -1.87 -1.94
C ILE A 132 14.72 -0.44 -1.95
N TYR A 133 15.13 0.05 -3.12
CA TYR A 133 15.57 1.42 -3.30
C TYR A 133 15.30 1.93 -4.72
N LEU A 134 15.32 3.24 -4.87
CA LEU A 134 15.16 3.90 -6.17
C LEU A 134 16.51 4.00 -6.88
N THR A 135 16.50 3.80 -8.20
CA THR A 135 17.62 4.14 -9.08
C THR A 135 17.26 5.33 -9.95
N LYS A 136 18.19 5.78 -10.81
CA LYS A 136 17.92 6.87 -11.76
C LYS A 136 16.73 6.58 -12.66
N ASN A 137 16.53 5.33 -13.11
CA ASN A 137 15.49 5.00 -14.08
C ASN A 137 14.58 3.84 -13.64
N GLY A 138 14.62 3.43 -12.37
CA GLY A 138 13.86 2.28 -11.91
C GLY A 138 13.78 2.13 -10.39
N ILE A 139 13.21 1.01 -9.98
CA ILE A 139 13.09 0.57 -8.58
C ILE A 139 13.75 -0.79 -8.48
N ARG A 140 14.72 -0.93 -7.58
CA ARG A 140 15.29 -2.23 -7.24
C ARG A 140 14.36 -2.96 -6.26
N MET A 141 14.00 -4.21 -6.57
CA MET A 141 13.22 -5.12 -5.73
C MET A 141 13.95 -6.46 -5.57
N THR A 142 13.77 -7.16 -4.44
CA THR A 142 14.53 -8.36 -4.04
C THR A 142 14.69 -9.40 -5.14
N LYS A 143 13.58 -9.87 -5.72
CA LYS A 143 13.54 -10.92 -6.74
C LYS A 143 13.45 -10.38 -8.17
N ALA A 144 12.81 -9.23 -8.37
CA ALA A 144 12.60 -8.67 -9.71
C ALA A 144 13.80 -7.85 -10.24
N GLY A 145 14.84 -7.64 -9.42
CA GLY A 145 15.97 -6.80 -9.81
C GLY A 145 15.54 -5.34 -9.99
N ILE A 146 16.20 -4.63 -10.91
CA ILE A 146 15.85 -3.24 -11.23
C ILE A 146 14.73 -3.24 -12.27
N VAL A 147 13.56 -2.76 -11.86
CA VAL A 147 12.39 -2.60 -12.74
C VAL A 147 12.33 -1.15 -13.19
N ARG A 148 12.29 -0.93 -14.51
CA ARG A 148 12.24 0.43 -15.07
C ARG A 148 10.95 1.14 -14.63
N ALA A 149 11.06 2.40 -14.24
CA ALA A 149 9.95 3.17 -13.71
C ALA A 149 9.98 4.63 -14.21
N ARG A 150 8.82 5.17 -14.55
CA ARG A 150 8.66 6.59 -14.92
C ARG A 150 8.28 7.40 -13.68
N PHE A 151 9.22 8.18 -13.19
CA PHE A 151 9.04 9.06 -12.04
C PHE A 151 8.53 10.43 -12.49
N HIS A 152 7.29 10.77 -12.14
CA HIS A 152 6.77 12.14 -12.27
C HIS A 152 7.25 13.05 -11.12
N ARG A 153 7.57 12.45 -9.96
CA ARG A 153 8.09 13.10 -8.77
C ARG A 153 9.11 12.18 -8.08
N ARG A 154 10.09 12.78 -7.39
CA ARG A 154 11.05 12.09 -6.52
C ARG A 154 10.74 12.36 -5.05
N PRO A 155 11.05 11.41 -4.14
CA PRO A 155 10.95 11.67 -2.71
C PRO A 155 11.90 12.80 -2.32
N GLN A 156 11.52 13.57 -1.31
CA GLN A 156 12.37 14.60 -0.73
C GLN A 156 13.45 13.96 0.16
N ASN A 157 14.50 14.73 0.46
CA ASN A 157 15.53 14.30 1.40
C ASN A 157 14.92 14.05 2.78
N GLY A 158 15.34 12.97 3.45
CA GLY A 158 14.81 12.56 4.76
C GLY A 158 13.52 11.73 4.70
N TRP A 159 13.04 11.37 3.51
CA TRP A 159 11.93 10.43 3.37
C TRP A 159 12.42 8.98 3.37
N ASP A 160 11.92 8.19 4.33
CA ASP A 160 12.24 6.79 4.48
C ASP A 160 11.27 5.92 3.67
N LEU A 161 11.78 5.16 2.70
CA LEU A 161 10.99 4.16 1.99
C LEU A 161 10.64 3.00 2.95
N LYS A 162 9.34 2.80 3.23
CA LYS A 162 8.86 1.74 4.14
C LYS A 162 8.40 0.49 3.40
N ARG A 163 7.63 0.65 2.32
CA ARG A 163 7.15 -0.48 1.50
C ARG A 163 6.76 -0.04 0.11
N ILE A 164 6.67 -1.01 -0.78
CA ILE A 164 6.09 -0.85 -2.12
C ILE A 164 4.87 -1.73 -2.27
N THR A 165 3.91 -1.29 -3.07
CA THR A 165 2.83 -2.13 -3.58
C THR A 165 2.84 -2.07 -5.09
N VAL A 166 3.08 -3.20 -5.73
CA VAL A 166 2.99 -3.33 -7.19
C VAL A 166 1.58 -3.81 -7.52
N GLU A 167 0.96 -3.17 -8.50
CA GLU A 167 -0.38 -3.52 -8.98
C GLU A 167 -0.42 -3.57 -10.50
N LYS A 168 -1.31 -4.40 -11.04
CA LYS A 168 -1.65 -4.47 -12.45
C LYS A 168 -3.10 -4.04 -12.66
N THR A 169 -3.31 -3.11 -13.56
CA THR A 169 -4.65 -2.69 -13.99
C THR A 169 -5.23 -3.68 -15.01
N ARG A 170 -6.56 -3.64 -15.21
CA ARG A 170 -7.25 -4.46 -16.23
C ARG A 170 -6.73 -4.24 -17.66
N ALA A 171 -6.19 -3.06 -17.95
CA ALA A 171 -5.53 -2.74 -19.22
C ALA A 171 -4.11 -3.33 -19.36
N GLY A 172 -3.67 -4.22 -18.45
CA GLY A 172 -2.33 -4.81 -18.47
C GLY A 172 -1.22 -3.88 -17.98
N LYS A 173 -1.58 -2.68 -17.50
CA LYS A 173 -0.63 -1.65 -17.09
C LYS A 173 -0.21 -1.86 -15.63
N TYR A 174 1.11 -2.01 -15.38
CA TYR A 174 1.74 -2.02 -14.05
C TYR A 174 2.02 -0.65 -13.40
N TYR A 175 1.79 -0.56 -12.10
CA TYR A 175 2.12 0.60 -11.27
C TYR A 175 2.78 0.16 -9.96
N CYS A 176 3.56 1.05 -9.36
CA CYS A 176 4.15 0.88 -8.04
C CYS A 176 3.78 2.05 -7.15
N CYS A 177 3.09 1.76 -6.05
CA CYS A 177 2.82 2.70 -4.96
C CYS A 177 3.90 2.57 -3.91
N ILE A 178 4.68 3.62 -3.72
CA ILE A 178 5.83 3.64 -2.82
C ILE A 178 5.47 4.44 -1.58
N LEU A 179 5.39 3.79 -0.43
CA LEU A 179 5.07 4.40 0.85
C LEU A 179 6.34 4.93 1.51
N TYR A 180 6.36 6.22 1.80
CA TYR A 180 7.40 6.89 2.54
C TYR A 180 6.89 7.29 3.92
N ALA A 181 7.78 7.28 4.92
CA ALA A 181 7.60 7.98 6.17
C ALA A 181 8.59 9.13 6.26
N TYR A 182 8.18 10.26 6.84
CA TYR A 182 9.06 11.39 7.09
C TYR A 182 8.65 12.10 8.37
N ALA A 183 9.61 12.77 9.01
CA ALA A 183 9.32 13.66 10.13
C ALA A 183 8.72 14.95 9.58
N ALA A 184 7.48 15.25 9.94
CA ALA A 184 6.88 16.54 9.67
C ALA A 184 7.01 17.42 10.91
N GLU A 185 7.35 18.68 10.71
CA GLU A 185 7.16 19.70 11.73
C GLU A 185 5.66 19.92 11.90
N GLU A 186 5.19 20.04 13.14
CA GLU A 186 3.80 20.40 13.37
C GLU A 186 3.61 21.82 12.82
N PRO A 187 2.62 22.04 11.93
CA PRO A 187 2.32 23.40 11.53
C PRO A 187 1.93 24.17 12.79
N GLU A 188 2.55 25.32 13.02
CA GLU A 188 2.13 26.21 14.09
C GLU A 188 0.64 26.52 13.88
N PRO A 189 -0.20 26.35 14.92
CA PRO A 189 -1.61 26.69 14.80
C PRO A 189 -1.73 28.18 14.48
N VAL A 190 -2.08 28.48 13.23
CA VAL A 190 -2.35 29.84 12.79
C VAL A 190 -3.66 30.26 13.44
N VAL A 191 -3.63 31.35 14.22
CA VAL A 191 -4.87 31.95 14.72
C VAL A 191 -5.63 32.50 13.51
N PRO A 192 -6.86 32.03 13.24
CA PRO A 192 -7.62 32.52 12.10
C PRO A 192 -7.90 34.01 12.30
N ALA A 193 -7.35 34.84 11.41
CA ALA A 193 -7.65 36.26 11.34
C ALA A 193 -8.73 36.50 10.27
N PRO A 194 -9.65 37.48 10.45
CA PRO A 194 -10.68 37.76 9.47
C PRO A 194 -10.11 38.03 8.06
N GLU A 195 -8.95 38.67 7.97
CA GLU A 195 -8.26 38.93 6.69
C GLU A 195 -7.63 37.69 6.01
N THR A 196 -7.41 36.58 6.72
CA THR A 196 -6.75 35.37 6.19
C THR A 196 -7.65 34.13 6.21
N THR A 197 -8.89 34.30 6.64
CA THR A 197 -9.87 33.23 6.79
C THR A 197 -11.01 33.48 5.83
N VAL A 198 -11.29 32.49 4.98
CA VAL A 198 -12.47 32.49 4.09
C VAL A 198 -13.39 31.37 4.56
N GLY A 199 -14.60 31.73 4.95
CA GLY A 199 -15.67 30.82 5.30
C GLY A 199 -16.31 30.23 4.04
N LEU A 200 -16.21 28.92 3.86
CA LEU A 200 -16.85 28.22 2.74
C LEU A 200 -18.16 27.60 3.20
N ASN A 201 -19.28 28.11 2.67
CA ASN A 201 -20.60 27.53 2.86
C ASN A 201 -21.00 26.69 1.66
N TYR A 202 -21.63 25.54 1.94
CA TYR A 202 -22.23 24.73 0.89
C TYR A 202 -23.37 25.50 0.21
N SER A 203 -23.42 25.45 -1.12
CA SER A 203 -24.50 26.01 -1.91
C SER A 203 -25.18 24.88 -2.69
N VAL A 204 -26.49 24.99 -2.90
CA VAL A 204 -27.25 24.05 -3.74
C VAL A 204 -27.12 24.45 -5.22
N SER A 205 -27.03 25.75 -5.49
CA SER A 205 -26.92 26.33 -6.83
C SER A 205 -25.48 26.29 -7.38
N HIS A 206 -24.50 26.42 -6.47
CA HIS A 206 -23.06 26.43 -6.76
C HIS A 206 -22.34 25.38 -5.91
N PHE A 207 -21.10 25.01 -6.23
CA PHE A 207 -20.32 24.05 -5.45
C PHE A 207 -20.05 24.53 -4.01
N TYR A 208 -19.69 25.80 -3.87
CA TYR A 208 -19.63 26.52 -2.59
C TYR A 208 -19.88 28.01 -2.82
N ALA A 209 -20.25 28.71 -1.76
CA ALA A 209 -20.25 30.16 -1.66
C ALA A 209 -19.33 30.56 -0.50
N ALA A 210 -18.38 31.44 -0.77
CA ALA A 210 -17.52 32.03 0.22
C ALA A 210 -18.18 33.26 0.88
N ASP A 211 -17.74 33.60 2.08
CA ASP A 211 -18.13 34.82 2.80
C ASP A 211 -17.71 36.12 2.11
N ASP A 212 -16.70 36.08 1.25
CA ASP A 212 -16.32 37.15 0.34
C ASP A 212 -17.24 37.29 -0.90
N GLY A 213 -18.27 36.43 -1.01
CA GLY A 213 -19.22 36.40 -2.12
C GLY A 213 -18.74 35.64 -3.35
N SER A 214 -17.52 35.09 -3.35
CA SER A 214 -17.03 34.24 -4.44
C SER A 214 -17.76 32.90 -4.47
N THR A 215 -18.03 32.40 -5.68
CA THR A 215 -18.72 31.13 -5.89
C THR A 215 -17.92 30.28 -6.87
N ALA A 216 -17.84 28.97 -6.61
CA ALA A 216 -17.34 28.01 -7.58
C ALA A 216 -18.48 27.18 -8.14
N ASP A 217 -18.50 26.93 -9.45
CA ASP A 217 -19.49 26.04 -10.03
C ASP A 217 -19.16 24.57 -9.78
N PRO A 218 -20.19 23.69 -9.72
CA PRO A 218 -19.99 22.26 -9.59
C PRO A 218 -19.10 21.73 -10.73
N PRO A 219 -18.12 20.86 -10.43
CA PRO A 219 -17.33 20.19 -11.46
C PRO A 219 -18.26 19.50 -12.46
N ARG A 220 -17.91 19.52 -13.75
CA ARG A 220 -18.77 19.00 -14.84
C ARG A 220 -19.29 17.57 -14.63
N TRP A 221 -18.55 16.73 -13.91
CA TRP A 221 -18.92 15.33 -13.62
C TRP A 221 -19.95 15.17 -12.50
N MET A 222 -20.21 16.21 -11.69
CA MET A 222 -21.18 16.17 -10.59
C MET A 222 -22.63 16.34 -11.08
N LYS A 223 -22.84 16.83 -12.30
CA LYS A 223 -24.16 16.98 -12.94
C LYS A 223 -24.72 15.67 -13.53
N GLN A 224 -23.98 14.56 -13.44
CA GLN A 224 -24.32 13.28 -14.09
C GLN A 224 -24.55 12.11 -13.11
N SER A 225 -24.64 12.37 -11.81
CA SER A 225 -25.01 11.39 -10.77
C SER A 225 -26.36 11.78 -10.17
#